data_AF-A0A241XSS4-F1
#
_entry.id   AF-A0A241XSS4-F1
#
_cell.length_a   1.000
_cell.length_b   1.000
_cell.length_c   1.000
_cell.angle_alpha   90.00
_cell.angle_beta   90.00
_cell.angle_gamma   90.00
#
_symmetry.space_group_name_H-M   'P 1'
#
loop_
_entity.id
_entity.type
_entity.pdbx_description
1 polymer ?
#
loop_
_entity_poly.entity_id
_entity_poly.type
_entity_poly.pdbx_seq_one_letter_code
_entity_poly.pdbx_strand_id
1 'polypeptide(L)'
;MTKVTEAVRDAIATAQNQRSTVPELPSDWIKRAETAIKQESLPAVMDVAVELVESHAGYRATWDHWPWLDTLRDVTRVERALRNAKKILGYGEPDRAVKYFCRFAGSTEVTAKAALGLN
;
A
#
# COMPACT_ATOMS: atom_id res chain seq x y z
N MET A 1 15.76 -0.42 -10.52
CA MET A 1 15.09 -0.52 -9.20
C MET A 1 13.71 0.12 -9.33
N THR A 2 12.67 -0.40 -8.69
CA THR A 2 11.30 0.16 -8.81
C THR A 2 11.05 1.22 -7.74
N LYS A 3 10.15 2.18 -8.00
CA LYS A 3 9.76 3.22 -7.04
C LYS A 3 9.26 2.66 -5.70
N VAL A 4 8.57 1.51 -5.73
CA VAL A 4 8.10 0.85 -4.50
C VAL A 4 9.26 0.26 -3.69
N THR A 5 10.28 -0.29 -4.34
CA THR A 5 11.49 -0.77 -3.64
C THR A 5 12.26 0.38 -2.99
N GLU A 6 12.36 1.53 -3.66
CA GLU A 6 12.96 2.75 -3.09
C GLU A 6 12.18 3.24 -1.86
N ALA A 7 10.86 3.37 -1.98
CA ALA A 7 10.01 3.81 -0.88
C ALA A 7 10.10 2.89 0.35
N VAL A 8 10.18 1.57 0.15
CA VAL A 8 10.34 0.61 1.25
C VAL A 8 11.73 0.72 1.90
N ARG A 9 12.80 0.99 1.13
CA ARG A 9 14.13 1.23 1.69
C ARG A 9 14.18 2.50 2.55
N ASP A 10 13.54 3.58 2.09
CA ASP A 10 13.45 4.84 2.84
C ASP A 10 12.67 4.66 4.15
N ALA A 11 11.58 3.86 4.11
CA ALA A 11 10.83 3.49 5.29
C ALA A 11 11.70 2.71 6.29
N ILE A 12 12.49 1.72 5.84
CA ILE A 12 13.42 0.96 6.69
C ILE A 12 14.44 1.91 7.33
N ALA A 13 15.09 2.76 6.53
CA ALA A 13 16.10 3.70 7.02
C ALA A 13 15.51 4.67 8.06
N THR A 14 14.30 5.16 7.84
CA THR A 14 13.63 6.06 8.78
C THR A 14 13.29 5.32 10.08
N ALA A 15 12.74 4.12 10.01
CA ALA A 15 12.40 3.34 11.19
C ALA A 15 13.62 2.92 12.01
N GLN A 16 14.76 2.66 11.37
CA GLN A 16 16.03 2.39 12.07
C GLN A 16 16.56 3.63 12.80
N ASN A 17 16.43 4.82 12.20
CA ASN A 17 16.90 6.08 12.78
C ASN A 17 15.94 6.68 13.83
N GLN A 18 14.64 6.36 13.76
CA GLN A 18 13.59 7.00 14.55
C GLN A 18 12.61 5.97 15.15
N ARG A 19 13.13 4.90 15.77
CA ARG A 19 12.30 3.80 16.31
C ARG A 19 11.17 4.23 17.25
N SER A 20 11.32 5.34 17.97
CA SER A 20 10.34 5.80 18.96
C SER A 20 9.20 6.64 18.39
N THR A 21 9.30 7.09 17.14
CA THR A 21 8.25 7.92 16.53
C THR A 21 7.26 7.10 15.72
N VAL A 22 7.65 5.90 15.25
CA VAL A 22 6.78 5.10 14.38
C VAL A 22 5.74 4.37 15.25
N PRO A 23 4.43 4.56 15.03
CA PRO A 23 3.40 3.81 15.76
C PRO A 23 3.58 2.30 15.59
N GLU A 24 2.99 1.49 16.47
CA GLU A 24 3.17 0.03 16.52
C GLU A 24 3.09 -0.62 15.14
N LEU A 25 4.27 -0.80 14.55
CA LEU A 25 4.48 -1.56 13.34
C LEU A 25 4.45 -3.05 13.68
N PRO A 26 4.06 -3.93 12.75
CA PRO A 26 4.18 -5.38 12.95
C PRO A 26 5.64 -5.74 13.29
N SER A 27 5.90 -6.45 14.38
CA SER A 27 7.25 -6.65 14.95
C SER A 27 8.34 -7.11 13.96
N ASP A 28 7.96 -7.78 12.87
CA ASP A 28 8.87 -8.36 11.87
C ASP A 28 8.84 -7.69 10.49
N TRP A 29 8.17 -6.55 10.31
CA TRP A 29 8.02 -5.94 8.98
C TRP A 29 9.36 -5.59 8.33
N ILE A 30 10.36 -5.09 9.09
CA ILE A 30 11.69 -4.74 8.57
C ILE A 30 12.37 -5.98 7.98
N LYS A 31 12.35 -7.09 8.72
CA LYS A 31 12.94 -8.35 8.28
C LYS A 31 12.27 -8.88 7.03
N ARG A 32 10.93 -8.79 6.94
CA ARG A 32 10.16 -9.16 5.74
C ARG A 32 10.50 -8.27 4.55
N ALA A 33 10.61 -6.95 4.78
CA ALA A 33 10.97 -5.98 3.76
C ALA A 33 12.37 -6.24 3.18
N GLU A 34 13.37 -6.41 4.05
CA GLU A 34 14.75 -6.73 3.66
C GLU A 34 14.84 -8.05 2.89
N THR A 35 14.09 -9.07 3.35
CA THR A 35 14.00 -10.37 2.67
C THR A 35 13.41 -10.22 1.27
N ALA A 36 12.29 -9.51 1.14
CA ALA A 36 11.61 -9.26 -0.14
C ALA A 36 12.52 -8.50 -1.13
N ILE A 37 13.25 -7.50 -0.63
CA ILE A 37 14.23 -6.73 -1.43
C ILE A 37 15.39 -7.63 -1.88
N LYS A 38 15.95 -8.44 -0.97
CA LYS A 38 17.06 -9.36 -1.27
C LYS A 38 16.67 -10.43 -2.29
N GLN A 39 15.42 -10.88 -2.26
CA GLN A 39 14.85 -11.83 -3.22
C GLN A 39 14.42 -11.18 -4.53
N GLU A 40 14.52 -9.85 -4.65
CA GLU A 40 14.03 -9.07 -5.79
C GLU A 40 12.54 -9.33 -6.13
N SER A 41 11.77 -9.74 -5.12
CA SER A 41 10.36 -10.09 -5.27
C SER A 41 9.50 -8.83 -5.22
N LEU A 42 9.22 -8.26 -6.39
CA LEU A 42 8.36 -7.07 -6.50
C LEU A 42 6.97 -7.26 -5.85
N PRO A 43 6.28 -8.42 -5.98
CA PRO A 43 5.03 -8.67 -5.28
C PRO A 43 5.20 -8.60 -3.75
N ALA A 44 6.23 -9.23 -3.19
CA ALA A 44 6.46 -9.23 -1.75
C ALA A 44 6.84 -7.84 -1.23
N VAL A 45 7.60 -7.06 -2.01
CA VAL A 45 7.89 -5.66 -1.68
C VAL A 45 6.61 -4.82 -1.67
N MET A 46 5.72 -5.02 -2.64
CA MET A 46 4.42 -4.34 -2.69
C MET A 46 3.52 -4.74 -1.52
N ASP A 47 3.51 -6.02 -1.12
CA ASP A 47 2.75 -6.49 0.06
C ASP A 47 3.18 -5.77 1.33
N VAL A 48 4.49 -5.70 1.57
CA VAL A 48 5.04 -4.96 2.72
C VAL A 48 4.65 -3.49 2.66
N ALA A 49 4.78 -2.85 1.49
CA ALA A 49 4.44 -1.43 1.31
C ALA A 49 2.97 -1.15 1.62
N VAL A 50 2.06 -2.00 1.14
CA VAL A 50 0.62 -1.87 1.42
C VAL A 50 0.32 -2.05 2.90
N GLU A 51 0.89 -3.07 3.54
CA GLU A 51 0.69 -3.34 4.96
C GLU A 51 1.19 -2.19 5.85
N LEU A 52 2.33 -1.60 5.51
CA LEU A 52 2.83 -0.40 6.18
C LEU A 52 1.80 0.74 6.12
N VAL A 53 1.26 1.02 4.94
CA VAL A 53 0.27 2.08 4.77
C VAL A 53 -1.04 1.77 5.49
N GLU A 54 -1.49 0.51 5.49
CA GLU A 54 -2.71 0.08 6.19
C GLU A 54 -2.55 0.15 7.71
N SER A 55 -1.38 -0.22 8.24
CA SER A 55 -1.06 -0.10 9.68
C SER A 55 -1.10 1.36 10.17
N HIS A 56 -0.83 2.31 9.27
CA HIS A 56 -0.87 3.75 9.56
C HIS A 56 -2.20 4.41 9.14
N ALA A 57 -3.20 3.65 8.68
CA ALA A 57 -4.46 4.23 8.18
C ALA A 57 -5.29 4.89 9.28
N GLY A 58 -5.16 4.46 10.54
CA GLY A 58 -5.82 5.04 11.71
C GLY A 58 -5.13 6.30 12.26
N TYR A 59 -3.90 6.58 11.83
CA TYR A 59 -3.10 7.69 12.34
C TYR A 59 -3.17 8.88 11.38
N ARG A 60 -3.95 9.90 11.75
CA ARG A 60 -4.14 11.15 10.99
C ARG A 60 -3.99 12.39 11.87
N ALA A 61 -3.02 12.36 12.76
CA ALA A 61 -2.60 13.59 13.44
C ALA A 61 -2.01 14.55 12.39
N THR A 62 -2.62 15.72 12.23
CA THR A 62 -2.19 16.76 11.25
C THR A 62 -0.80 17.32 11.52
N TRP A 63 -0.28 17.13 12.72
CA TRP A 63 1.06 17.58 13.15
C TRP A 63 2.15 16.53 12.93
N ASP A 64 1.77 15.32 12.52
CA ASP A 64 2.70 14.20 12.33
C ASP A 64 2.72 13.85 10.84
N HIS A 65 3.55 14.58 10.10
CA HIS A 65 3.73 14.42 8.66
C HIS A 65 4.94 13.54 8.39
N TRP A 66 4.72 12.43 7.70
CA TRP A 66 5.71 11.38 7.48
C TRP A 66 6.01 11.29 5.97
N PRO A 67 7.04 11.99 5.44
CA PRO A 67 7.28 12.03 3.99
C PRO A 67 7.42 10.66 3.33
N TRP A 68 8.05 9.70 4.02
CA TRP A 68 8.18 8.32 3.52
C TRP A 68 6.82 7.59 3.45
N LEU A 69 5.89 7.90 4.36
CA LEU A 69 4.55 7.32 4.35
C LEU A 69 3.72 7.89 3.19
N ASP A 70 3.90 9.16 2.85
CA ASP A 70 3.23 9.76 1.69
C ASP A 70 3.76 9.18 0.38
N THR A 71 5.08 8.99 0.25
CA THR A 71 5.66 8.24 -0.87
C THR A 71 5.09 6.83 -0.96
N LEU A 72 4.98 6.11 0.18
CA LEU A 72 4.35 4.79 0.19
C LEU A 72 2.88 4.83 -0.23
N ARG A 73 2.10 5.82 0.24
CA ARG A 73 0.69 6.00 -0.15
C ARG A 73 0.54 6.19 -1.65
N ASP A 74 1.45 6.94 -2.27
CA ASP A 74 1.44 7.20 -3.70
C ASP A 74 1.81 5.95 -4.51
N VAL A 75 2.92 5.29 -4.18
CA VAL A 75 3.38 4.12 -4.94
C VAL A 75 2.49 2.89 -4.74
N THR A 76 1.75 2.81 -3.63
CA THR A 76 0.80 1.70 -3.36
C THR A 76 -0.64 2.03 -3.73
N ARG A 77 -0.93 3.26 -4.19
CA ARG A 77 -2.30 3.76 -4.38
C ARG A 77 -3.19 2.81 -5.18
N VAL A 78 -2.70 2.37 -6.33
CA VAL A 78 -3.45 1.50 -7.27
C VAL A 78 -3.67 0.12 -6.66
N GLU A 79 -2.63 -0.48 -6.06
CA GLU A 79 -2.72 -1.80 -5.43
C GLU A 79 -3.68 -1.78 -4.24
N ARG A 80 -3.63 -0.74 -3.40
CA ARG A 80 -4.58 -0.54 -2.29
C ARG A 80 -6.01 -0.38 -2.79
N ALA A 81 -6.20 0.39 -3.86
CA ALA A 81 -7.51 0.53 -4.47
C ALA A 81 -8.04 -0.83 -4.96
N LEU A 82 -7.17 -1.65 -5.59
CA LEU A 82 -7.52 -2.97 -6.09
C LEU A 82 -7.91 -3.93 -4.97
N ARG A 83 -7.10 -4.02 -3.91
CA ARG A 83 -7.39 -4.89 -2.74
C ARG A 83 -8.72 -4.53 -2.09
N ASN A 84 -8.98 -3.25 -1.88
CA ASN A 84 -10.23 -2.79 -1.28
C ASN A 84 -11.43 -3.00 -2.21
N ALA A 85 -11.28 -2.75 -3.50
CA ALA A 85 -12.33 -3.05 -4.47
C ALA A 85 -12.64 -4.56 -4.54
N LYS A 86 -11.63 -5.44 -4.47
CA LYS A 86 -11.84 -6.89 -4.35
C LYS A 86 -12.57 -7.29 -3.06
N LYS A 87 -12.28 -6.65 -1.92
CA LYS A 87 -13.06 -6.84 -0.68
C LYS A 87 -14.53 -6.46 -0.88
N ILE A 88 -14.79 -5.30 -1.50
CA ILE A 88 -16.15 -4.84 -1.82
C ILE A 88 -16.86 -5.83 -2.75
N LEU A 89 -16.16 -6.33 -3.76
CA LEU A 89 -16.69 -7.34 -4.68
C LEU A 89 -17.05 -8.65 -3.94
N GLY A 90 -16.24 -9.04 -2.96
CA GLY A 90 -16.53 -10.19 -2.08
C GLY A 90 -17.81 -10.04 -1.25
N TYR A 91 -18.30 -8.81 -1.05
CA TYR A 91 -19.61 -8.54 -0.43
C TYR A 91 -20.78 -8.58 -1.42
N GLY A 92 -20.53 -8.92 -2.70
CA GLY A 92 -21.56 -8.98 -3.73
C GLY A 92 -21.96 -7.61 -4.30
N GLU A 93 -21.10 -6.60 -4.16
CA GLU A 93 -21.38 -5.22 -4.60
C GLU A 93 -20.49 -4.81 -5.80
N PRO A 94 -20.69 -5.37 -7.02
CA PRO A 94 -19.79 -5.16 -8.17
C PRO A 94 -19.73 -3.70 -8.62
N ASP A 95 -20.87 -3.01 -8.71
CA ASP A 95 -20.91 -1.61 -9.13
C ASP A 95 -20.16 -0.69 -8.15
N ARG A 96 -20.24 -0.99 -6.85
CA ARG A 96 -19.53 -0.25 -5.82
C ARG A 96 -18.03 -0.54 -5.88
N ALA A 97 -17.63 -1.78 -6.13
CA ALA A 97 -16.24 -2.16 -6.31
C ALA A 97 -15.60 -1.40 -7.49
N VAL A 98 -16.29 -1.35 -8.63
CA VAL A 98 -15.84 -0.61 -9.83
C VAL A 98 -15.72 0.89 -9.53
N LYS A 99 -16.77 1.51 -8.98
CA LYS A 99 -16.75 2.95 -8.62
C LYS A 99 -15.64 3.28 -7.63
N TYR A 100 -15.42 2.43 -6.63
CA TYR A 100 -14.33 2.59 -5.67
C TYR A 100 -12.98 2.55 -6.36
N PHE A 101 -12.72 1.54 -7.20
CA PHE A 101 -11.45 1.42 -7.91
C PHE A 101 -11.20 2.61 -8.84
N CYS A 102 -12.18 3.03 -9.65
CA CYS A 102 -12.05 4.20 -10.52
C CYS A 102 -11.63 5.45 -9.73
N ARG A 103 -12.32 5.71 -8.61
CA ARG A 103 -12.07 6.88 -7.77
C ARG A 103 -10.66 6.91 -7.20
N PHE A 104 -10.18 5.80 -6.65
CA PHE A 104 -8.93 5.77 -5.90
C PHE A 104 -7.71 5.39 -6.75
N ALA A 105 -7.88 4.59 -7.80
CA ALA A 105 -6.81 4.30 -8.75
C ALA A 105 -6.64 5.40 -9.81
N GLY A 106 -7.68 6.20 -10.08
CA GLY A 106 -7.72 7.13 -11.20
C GLY A 106 -7.91 6.42 -12.53
N SER A 107 -8.74 5.37 -12.55
CA SER A 107 -8.95 4.49 -13.71
C SER A 107 -10.34 4.71 -14.34
N THR A 108 -10.48 4.29 -15.61
CA THR A 108 -11.79 4.24 -16.28
C THR A 108 -12.59 3.03 -15.83
N GLU A 109 -13.90 3.04 -16.09
CA GLU A 109 -14.76 1.89 -15.77
C GLU A 109 -14.33 0.60 -16.48
N VAL A 110 -13.87 0.71 -17.74
CA VAL A 110 -13.38 -0.43 -18.53
C VAL A 110 -12.13 -1.03 -17.88
N THR A 111 -11.14 -0.19 -17.52
CA THR A 111 -9.94 -0.67 -16.84
C THR A 111 -10.26 -1.25 -15.46
N ALA A 112 -11.22 -0.67 -14.75
CA ALA A 112 -11.66 -1.14 -13.45
C ALA A 112 -12.33 -2.52 -13.52
N LYS A 113 -13.26 -2.71 -14.46
CA LYS A 113 -13.92 -4.00 -14.71
C LYS A 113 -12.88 -5.08 -15.06
N ALA A 114 -11.97 -4.79 -15.99
CA ALA A 114 -10.89 -5.70 -16.34
C ALA A 114 -9.99 -6.08 -15.14
N ALA A 115 -9.56 -5.10 -14.33
CA ALA A 115 -8.75 -5.35 -13.14
C ALA A 115 -9.48 -6.17 -12.06
N LEU A 116 -10.81 -6.07 -12.01
CA LEU A 116 -11.67 -6.80 -11.08
C LEU A 116 -12.14 -8.15 -11.62
N GLY A 117 -11.83 -8.49 -12.88
CA GLY A 117 -12.30 -9.72 -13.53
C GLY A 117 -13.81 -9.71 -13.83
N LEU A 118 -14.39 -8.52 -14.02
CA LEU A 118 -15.79 -8.33 -14.42
C LEU A 118 -15.82 -8.13 -15.93
N ASN A 119 -16.57 -8.98 -16.64
CA ASN A 119 -16.79 -8.88 -18.10
C ASN A 119 -18.04 -8.04 -18.40
#